data_AF-A0A9E0NQQ8-F1
#
_entry.id   AF-A0A9E0NQQ8-F1
#
_cell.length_a   1.000
_cell.length_b   1.000
_cell.length_c   1.000
_cell.angle_alpha   90.00
_cell.angle_beta   90.00
_cell.angle_gamma   90.00
#
_symmetry.space_group_name_H-M   'P 1'
#
loop_
_entity.id
_entity.type
_entity.pdbx_description
1 polymer ?
#
loop_
_entity_poly.entity_id
_entity_poly.type
_entity_poly.pdbx_seq_one_letter_code
_entity_poly.pdbx_strand_id
1 'polypeptide(L)'
;MFFKDDDTLSYMDTNKRFSKKQKTLRDPLNEDENSDTPFFEETQKKEPKPKKPSAFKKLMPYLKSLDWNPKHHPKLIASSVLLLIAIVILTIALRETPNPLIGKWRPMSKNIFLPVGDIEFFKDKMQALNITTLVNYDIEESKIKVVDFSNNTGITFYIKDDKTIETNLLGVKTLYKRVEK
;
A
#
# COMPACT_ATOMS: atom_id res chain seq x y z
N MET A 1 46.42 5.67 42.80
CA MET A 1 45.77 6.62 41.88
C MET A 1 45.93 6.03 40.49
N PHE A 2 44.89 5.37 39.98
CA PHE A 2 44.94 4.66 38.70
C PHE A 2 44.33 5.57 37.62
N PHE A 3 45.17 5.98 36.66
CA PHE A 3 44.73 6.71 35.49
C PHE A 3 44.05 5.73 34.52
N LYS A 4 42.90 6.14 33.99
CA LYS A 4 42.18 5.43 32.91
C LYS A 4 42.89 5.70 31.59
N ASP A 5 43.15 4.65 30.83
CA ASP A 5 43.65 4.77 29.46
C ASP A 5 42.54 5.34 28.57
N ASP A 6 42.85 6.47 27.93
CA ASP A 6 41.95 7.24 27.08
C ASP A 6 42.05 6.69 25.64
N ASP A 7 40.97 6.07 25.15
CA ASP A 7 40.88 5.35 23.86
C ASP A 7 40.74 6.29 22.63
N THR A 8 41.24 7.52 22.73
CA THR A 8 41.03 8.58 21.73
C THR A 8 42.19 8.75 20.75
N LEU A 9 43.22 7.89 20.77
CA LEU A 9 44.43 8.03 19.94
C LEU A 9 44.81 6.80 19.09
N SER A 10 43.87 5.88 18.81
CA SER A 10 44.15 4.69 17.98
C SER A 10 44.32 4.98 16.48
N TYR A 11 44.10 6.21 16.02
CA TYR A 11 44.14 6.59 14.60
C TYR A 11 45.54 6.89 14.06
N MET A 12 46.56 6.96 14.93
CA MET A 12 47.94 7.35 14.57
C MET A 12 48.92 6.18 14.54
N ASP A 13 48.46 4.94 14.72
CA ASP A 13 49.34 3.78 14.78
C ASP A 13 49.70 3.26 13.37
N THR A 14 50.77 3.86 12.81
CA THR A 14 51.25 3.63 11.43
C THR A 14 51.77 2.21 11.20
N ASN A 15 52.05 1.44 12.26
CA ASN A 15 52.54 0.07 12.18
C ASN A 15 51.46 -0.97 11.81
N LYS A 16 50.17 -0.63 11.87
CA LYS A 16 49.07 -1.54 11.48
C LYS A 16 48.69 -1.50 10.00
N ARG A 17 49.24 -0.58 9.20
CA ARG A 17 48.86 -0.42 7.78
C ARG A 17 49.73 -1.19 6.77
N PHE A 18 50.90 -1.70 7.13
CA PHE A 18 51.88 -2.17 6.12
C PHE A 18 52.13 -3.69 6.07
N SER A 19 51.45 -4.53 6.88
CA SER A 19 51.74 -5.97 6.93
C SER A 19 50.91 -6.86 5.99
N LYS A 20 50.19 -6.30 5.00
CA LYS A 20 49.42 -7.11 4.04
C LYS A 20 49.78 -6.81 2.58
N LYS A 21 50.78 -7.56 2.11
CA LYS A 21 51.13 -7.89 0.72
C LYS A 21 51.81 -6.78 -0.10
N GLN A 22 53.13 -6.70 0.06
CA GLN A 22 54.02 -6.42 -1.07
C GLN A 22 53.84 -7.50 -2.13
N LYS A 23 53.29 -7.13 -3.28
CA LYS A 23 53.50 -7.81 -4.56
C LYS A 23 54.08 -6.77 -5.51
N THR A 24 55.42 -6.71 -5.47
CA THR A 24 56.34 -6.34 -6.54
C THR A 24 55.84 -5.32 -7.56
N LEU A 25 56.30 -4.08 -7.37
CA LEU A 25 56.48 -3.09 -8.42
C LEU A 25 57.29 -3.72 -9.56
N ARG A 26 56.71 -3.90 -10.75
CA ARG A 26 57.44 -4.29 -11.95
C ARG A 26 57.92 -3.00 -12.63
N ASP A 27 59.23 -2.87 -12.71
CA ASP A 27 59.92 -1.85 -13.50
C ASP A 27 59.73 -2.19 -15.00
N PRO A 28 59.17 -1.29 -15.83
CA PRO A 28 58.88 -1.58 -17.24
C PRO A 28 60.09 -1.40 -18.18
N LEU A 29 61.32 -1.26 -17.68
CA LEU A 29 62.48 -0.92 -18.50
C LEU A 29 63.63 -1.96 -18.54
N ASN A 30 63.31 -3.25 -18.44
CA ASN A 30 64.27 -4.30 -18.79
C ASN A 30 63.61 -5.30 -19.72
N GLU A 31 63.70 -4.98 -21.01
CA GLU A 31 63.59 -5.96 -22.09
C GLU A 31 64.83 -6.87 -22.03
N ASP A 32 64.70 -8.03 -22.68
CA ASP A 32 65.77 -8.92 -23.14
C ASP A 32 65.85 -10.33 -22.51
N GLU A 33 65.51 -11.27 -23.41
CA GLU A 33 66.23 -12.50 -23.71
C GLU A 33 65.97 -13.78 -22.90
N ASN A 34 65.12 -14.61 -23.51
CA ASN A 34 65.43 -15.96 -23.97
C ASN A 34 66.02 -16.97 -22.96
N SER A 35 65.23 -18.00 -22.60
CA SER A 35 65.75 -19.36 -22.35
C SER A 35 64.62 -20.41 -22.31
N ASP A 36 64.44 -21.09 -23.44
CA ASP A 36 64.47 -22.55 -23.63
C ASP A 36 63.81 -23.51 -22.61
N THR A 37 62.58 -23.93 -22.93
CA THR A 37 62.02 -25.32 -22.96
C THR A 37 62.12 -26.26 -21.72
N PRO A 38 61.49 -27.47 -21.71
CA PRO A 38 60.17 -27.73 -21.14
C PRO A 38 60.20 -28.71 -19.95
N PHE A 39 59.42 -28.46 -18.89
CA PHE A 39 59.22 -29.45 -17.81
C PHE A 39 57.73 -29.79 -17.70
N PHE A 40 57.36 -30.97 -18.22
CA PHE A 40 56.06 -31.58 -17.97
C PHE A 40 56.13 -32.31 -16.63
N GLU A 41 55.36 -31.85 -15.65
CA GLU A 41 55.11 -32.60 -14.42
C GLU A 41 53.59 -32.65 -14.18
N GLU A 42 53.12 -33.86 -13.94
CA GLU A 42 51.74 -34.29 -13.97
C GLU A 42 51.04 -34.05 -12.62
N THR A 43 49.73 -33.80 -12.67
CA THR A 43 48.74 -33.90 -11.57
C THR A 43 48.83 -32.94 -10.36
N GLN A 44 47.80 -32.09 -10.24
CA GLN A 44 46.94 -32.09 -9.03
C GLN A 44 45.57 -31.45 -9.31
N LYS A 45 44.55 -32.32 -9.32
CA LYS A 45 43.12 -32.02 -9.26
C LYS A 45 42.89 -31.06 -8.08
N LYS A 46 42.42 -29.83 -8.34
CA LYS A 46 41.99 -28.92 -7.27
C LYS A 46 40.81 -29.53 -6.53
N GLU A 47 41.00 -29.88 -5.26
CA GLU A 47 39.93 -30.26 -4.34
C GLU A 47 38.86 -29.15 -4.23
N PRO A 48 37.57 -29.50 -4.11
CA PRO A 48 36.52 -28.53 -3.92
C PRO A 48 36.61 -27.93 -2.51
N LYS A 49 36.81 -26.61 -2.42
CA LYS A 49 36.70 -25.85 -1.17
C LYS A 49 35.36 -26.19 -0.47
N PRO A 50 35.35 -26.48 0.85
CA PRO A 50 34.12 -26.80 1.56
C PRO A 50 33.19 -25.59 1.55
N LYS A 51 31.99 -25.77 0.97
CA LYS A 51 30.90 -24.79 1.04
C LYS A 51 30.54 -24.60 2.51
N LYS A 52 30.70 -23.38 3.03
CA LYS A 52 30.22 -22.99 4.37
C LYS A 52 28.76 -23.46 4.52
N PRO A 53 28.39 -24.16 5.61
CA PRO A 53 27.02 -24.60 5.79
C PRO A 53 26.12 -23.37 5.82
N SER A 54 25.21 -23.31 4.86
CA SER A 54 24.17 -22.30 4.72
C SER A 54 23.49 -22.06 6.07
N ALA A 55 23.42 -20.80 6.50
CA ALA A 55 22.72 -20.39 7.73
C ALA A 55 21.27 -20.91 7.77
N PHE A 56 20.68 -21.24 6.62
CA PHE A 56 19.38 -21.90 6.52
C PHE A 56 19.32 -23.28 7.18
N LYS A 57 20.41 -24.07 7.16
CA LYS A 57 20.42 -25.38 7.84
C LYS A 57 20.34 -25.27 9.36
N LYS A 58 20.78 -24.14 9.93
CA LYS A 58 20.65 -23.86 11.38
C LYS A 58 19.28 -23.29 11.74
N LEU A 59 18.59 -22.63 10.81
CA LEU A 59 17.23 -22.10 11.00
C LEU A 59 16.14 -23.16 10.82
N MET A 60 16.37 -24.16 9.97
CA MET A 60 15.42 -25.26 9.74
C MET A 60 14.97 -26.02 11.00
N PRO A 61 15.84 -26.40 11.94
CA PRO A 61 15.39 -27.03 13.17
C PRO A 61 14.59 -26.08 14.07
N TYR A 62 14.85 -24.76 14.02
CA TYR A 62 14.12 -23.75 14.79
C TYR A 62 12.70 -23.52 14.23
N LEU A 63 12.57 -23.50 12.89
CA LEU A 63 11.27 -23.47 12.21
C LEU A 63 10.50 -24.77 12.41
N LYS A 64 11.18 -25.91 12.50
CA LYS A 64 10.57 -27.21 12.77
C LYS A 64 10.16 -27.38 14.24
N SER A 65 10.81 -26.72 15.18
CA SER A 65 10.32 -26.61 16.57
C SER A 65 9.15 -25.63 16.72
N LEU A 66 8.93 -24.80 15.70
CA LEU A 66 7.71 -24.02 15.50
C LEU A 66 6.60 -24.87 14.86
N ASP A 67 6.64 -26.19 14.99
CA ASP A 67 5.54 -27.08 14.61
C ASP A 67 4.32 -26.69 15.45
N TRP A 68 3.48 -25.86 14.84
CA TRP A 68 2.32 -25.26 15.47
C TRP A 68 1.27 -26.35 15.69
N ASN A 69 1.15 -26.84 16.92
CA ASN A 69 0.07 -27.73 17.30
C ASN A 69 -1.11 -26.91 17.84
N PRO A 70 -2.23 -26.79 17.09
CA PRO A 70 -3.38 -25.98 17.49
C PRO A 70 -4.02 -26.45 18.81
N LYS A 71 -3.78 -27.69 19.25
CA LYS A 71 -4.30 -28.18 20.54
C LYS A 71 -3.60 -27.61 21.78
N HIS A 72 -2.36 -27.11 21.68
CA HIS A 72 -1.58 -26.70 22.85
C HIS A 72 -1.67 -25.20 23.19
N HIS A 73 -2.20 -24.36 22.30
CA HIS A 73 -2.29 -22.92 22.53
C HIS A 73 -3.70 -22.35 22.23
N PRO A 74 -4.75 -22.82 22.93
CA PRO A 74 -6.13 -22.37 22.71
C PRO A 74 -6.29 -20.85 22.90
N LYS A 75 -5.47 -20.22 23.75
CA LYS A 75 -5.46 -18.76 23.96
C LYS A 75 -5.02 -17.99 22.71
N LEU A 76 -4.07 -18.50 21.94
CA LEU A 76 -3.61 -17.86 20.70
C LEU A 76 -4.65 -18.02 19.58
N ILE A 77 -5.32 -19.17 19.51
CA ILE A 77 -6.43 -19.39 18.58
C ILE A 77 -7.60 -18.47 18.92
N ALA A 78 -8.01 -18.41 20.18
CA ALA A 78 -9.07 -17.52 20.64
C ALA A 78 -8.72 -16.04 20.34
N SER A 79 -7.48 -15.63 20.60
CA SER A 79 -6.99 -14.29 20.25
C SER A 79 -7.03 -14.02 18.74
N SER A 80 -6.62 -14.99 17.91
CA SER A 80 -6.69 -14.87 16.45
C SER A 80 -8.13 -14.75 15.95
N VAL A 81 -9.06 -15.52 16.52
CA VAL A 81 -10.49 -15.44 16.15
C VAL A 81 -11.08 -14.09 16.56
N LEU A 82 -10.75 -13.60 17.76
CA LEU A 82 -11.20 -12.28 18.22
C LEU A 82 -10.66 -11.16 17.32
N LEU A 83 -9.40 -11.27 16.89
CA LEU A 83 -8.78 -10.33 15.95
C LEU A 83 -9.52 -10.34 14.61
N LEU A 84 -9.85 -11.51 14.06
CA LEU A 84 -10.59 -11.63 12.81
C LEU A 84 -11.99 -11.00 12.92
N ILE A 85 -12.70 -11.22 14.03
CA ILE A 85 -14.02 -10.61 14.27
C ILE A 85 -13.89 -9.09 14.36
N ALA A 86 -12.88 -8.58 15.07
CA ALA A 86 -12.62 -7.14 15.17
C ALA A 86 -12.32 -6.53 13.80
N ILE A 87 -11.54 -7.21 12.95
CA ILE A 87 -11.28 -6.78 11.58
C ILE A 87 -12.57 -6.76 10.77
N VAL A 88 -13.43 -7.78 10.88
CA VAL A 88 -14.72 -7.81 10.17
C VAL A 88 -15.62 -6.64 10.60
N ILE A 89 -15.76 -6.40 11.90
CA ILE A 89 -16.54 -5.26 12.43
C ILE A 89 -15.96 -3.94 11.92
N LEU A 90 -14.64 -3.79 11.96
CA LEU A 90 -13.97 -2.60 11.44
C LEU A 90 -14.20 -2.42 9.94
N THR A 91 -14.17 -3.49 9.14
CA THR A 91 -14.45 -3.42 7.70
C THR A 91 -15.90 -3.07 7.40
N ILE A 92 -16.86 -3.48 8.23
CA ILE A 92 -18.27 -3.09 8.10
C ILE A 92 -18.44 -1.62 8.50
N ALA A 93 -17.82 -1.18 9.60
CA ALA A 93 -17.88 0.20 10.06
C ALA A 93 -17.20 1.18 9.07
N LEU A 94 -16.14 0.75 8.40
CA LEU A 94 -15.41 1.54 7.40
C LEU A 94 -16.01 1.44 5.99
N ARG A 95 -16.99 0.56 5.74
CA ARG A 95 -17.73 0.59 4.48
C ARG A 95 -18.61 1.83 4.49
N GLU A 96 -18.10 2.91 3.90
CA GLU A 96 -18.92 4.02 3.46
C GLU A 96 -20.11 3.45 2.67
N THR A 97 -21.33 3.81 3.05
CA THR A 97 -22.53 3.38 2.34
C THR A 97 -22.42 3.86 0.89
N PRO A 98 -22.46 2.95 -0.10
CA PRO A 98 -22.29 3.35 -1.49
C PRO A 98 -23.45 4.27 -1.87
N ASN A 99 -23.15 5.49 -2.32
CA ASN A 99 -24.17 6.46 -2.71
C ASN A 99 -24.65 6.17 -4.15
N PRO A 100 -25.88 5.69 -4.34
CA PRO A 100 -26.41 5.38 -5.67
C PRO A 100 -26.70 6.62 -6.51
N LEU A 101 -26.75 7.83 -5.91
CA LEU A 101 -26.92 9.08 -6.67
C LEU A 101 -25.68 9.45 -7.47
N ILE A 102 -24.49 8.91 -7.15
CA ILE A 102 -23.25 9.34 -7.82
C ILE A 102 -23.36 9.12 -9.34
N GLY A 103 -23.11 10.18 -10.10
CA GLY A 103 -23.19 10.21 -11.54
C GLY A 103 -24.11 11.31 -12.09
N LYS A 104 -24.37 11.23 -13.39
CA LYS A 104 -25.16 12.20 -14.15
C LYS A 104 -26.62 11.77 -14.25
N TRP A 105 -27.52 12.73 -14.06
CA TRP A 105 -28.95 12.55 -14.07
C TRP A 105 -29.60 13.61 -14.93
N ARG A 106 -30.47 13.18 -15.85
CA ARG A 106 -31.19 14.05 -16.77
C ARG A 106 -32.68 14.04 -16.44
N PRO A 107 -33.35 15.20 -16.35
CA PRO A 107 -34.78 15.24 -16.11
C PRO A 107 -35.54 14.60 -17.27
N MET A 108 -36.51 13.75 -16.93
CA MET A 108 -37.38 13.09 -17.91
C MET A 108 -38.60 13.96 -18.25
N SER A 109 -38.96 14.88 -17.36
CA SER A 109 -40.09 15.80 -17.55
C SER A 109 -39.65 17.11 -18.20
N LYS A 110 -40.36 17.52 -19.25
CA LYS A 110 -40.43 18.92 -19.71
C LYS A 110 -41.30 19.72 -18.73
N ASN A 111 -40.86 19.87 -17.48
CA ASN A 111 -41.54 20.78 -16.56
C ASN A 111 -41.15 22.21 -16.94
N ILE A 112 -42.13 22.97 -17.43
CA ILE A 112 -41.97 24.36 -17.92
C ILE A 112 -41.73 25.35 -16.76
N PHE A 113 -42.03 24.95 -15.52
CA PHE A 113 -42.13 25.86 -14.38
C PHE A 113 -40.86 26.05 -13.56
N LEU A 114 -39.86 25.16 -13.69
CA LEU A 114 -38.57 25.29 -13.02
C LEU A 114 -37.48 24.94 -14.02
N PRO A 115 -36.31 25.62 -14.01
CA PRO A 115 -35.16 25.18 -14.79
C PRO A 115 -34.66 23.85 -14.21
N VAL A 116 -35.26 22.76 -14.68
CA VAL A 116 -34.85 21.41 -14.34
C VAL A 116 -33.73 21.06 -15.31
N GLY A 117 -32.50 21.32 -14.88
CA GLY A 117 -31.30 21.03 -15.66
C GLY A 117 -30.77 19.62 -15.41
N ASP A 118 -29.78 19.23 -16.21
CA ASP A 118 -28.95 18.06 -15.89
C ASP A 118 -28.26 18.29 -14.52
N ILE A 119 -28.24 17.24 -13.70
CA ILE A 119 -27.60 17.23 -12.38
C ILE A 119 -26.48 16.19 -12.38
N GLU A 120 -25.32 16.53 -11.85
CA GLU A 120 -24.22 15.60 -11.62
C GLU A 120 -23.87 15.57 -10.14
N PHE A 121 -23.96 14.38 -9.54
CA PHE A 121 -23.58 14.15 -8.15
C PHE A 121 -22.18 13.55 -8.08
N PHE A 122 -21.34 14.16 -7.25
CA PHE A 122 -20.03 13.67 -6.86
C PHE A 122 -20.04 13.30 -5.37
N LYS A 123 -18.92 12.81 -4.83
CA LYS A 123 -18.82 12.37 -3.42
C LYS A 123 -19.07 13.51 -2.42
N ASP A 124 -18.62 14.72 -2.73
CA ASP A 124 -18.56 15.88 -1.83
C ASP A 124 -19.24 17.14 -2.40
N LYS A 125 -19.72 17.06 -3.64
CA LYS A 125 -20.31 18.18 -4.36
C LYS A 125 -21.43 17.73 -5.29
N MET A 126 -22.34 18.65 -5.57
CA MET A 126 -23.39 18.52 -6.57
C MET A 126 -23.22 19.62 -7.59
N GLN A 127 -23.34 19.30 -8.87
CA GLN A 127 -23.38 20.28 -9.95
C GLN A 127 -24.76 20.26 -10.60
N ALA A 128 -25.42 21.40 -10.64
CA ALA A 128 -26.70 21.58 -11.33
C ALA A 128 -26.72 22.95 -12.00
N LEU A 129 -27.24 23.04 -13.23
CA LEU A 129 -27.32 24.31 -13.98
C LEU A 129 -25.98 25.07 -14.06
N ASN A 130 -24.86 24.35 -14.19
CA ASN A 130 -23.49 24.87 -14.13
C ASN A 130 -23.06 25.52 -12.80
N ILE A 131 -23.87 25.41 -11.75
CA ILE A 131 -23.51 25.81 -10.38
C ILE A 131 -23.01 24.58 -9.64
N THR A 132 -21.86 24.70 -8.99
CA THR A 132 -21.29 23.64 -8.13
C THR A 132 -21.48 24.01 -6.68
N THR A 133 -22.11 23.12 -5.91
CA THR A 133 -22.39 23.30 -4.49
C THR A 133 -21.74 22.18 -3.70
N LEU A 134 -21.11 22.50 -2.56
CA LEU A 134 -20.60 21.50 -1.62
C LEU A 134 -21.77 20.89 -0.85
N VAL A 135 -21.86 19.57 -0.86
CA VAL A 135 -23.02 18.88 -0.27
C VAL A 135 -22.57 17.69 0.58
N ASN A 136 -23.40 17.37 1.57
CA ASN A 136 -23.32 16.12 2.31
C ASN A 136 -24.52 15.25 1.96
N TYR A 137 -24.33 13.94 1.96
CA TYR A 137 -25.36 12.96 1.64
C TYR A 137 -25.76 12.21 2.89
N ASP A 138 -27.05 12.26 3.21
CA ASP A 138 -27.66 11.42 4.23
C ASP A 138 -28.43 10.31 3.50
N ILE A 139 -27.91 9.08 3.59
CA ILE A 139 -28.34 7.94 2.80
C ILE A 139 -29.23 7.06 3.66
N GLU A 140 -30.52 7.05 3.35
CA GLU A 140 -31.49 6.09 3.89
C GLU A 140 -31.86 5.07 2.80
N GLU A 141 -32.44 3.92 3.18
CA GLU A 141 -32.67 2.79 2.26
C GLU A 141 -33.43 3.15 0.97
N SER A 142 -34.43 4.03 1.06
CA SER A 142 -35.32 4.38 -0.06
C SER A 142 -35.22 5.84 -0.51
N LYS A 143 -34.46 6.67 0.21
CA LYS A 143 -34.35 8.10 -0.05
C LYS A 143 -32.98 8.61 0.37
N ILE A 144 -32.49 9.61 -0.36
CA ILE A 144 -31.20 10.24 -0.09
C ILE A 144 -31.44 11.73 0.01
N LYS A 145 -31.01 12.30 1.14
CA LYS A 145 -31.11 13.73 1.38
C LYS A 145 -29.75 14.37 1.08
N VAL A 146 -29.76 15.29 0.14
CA VAL A 146 -28.60 16.08 -0.27
C VAL A 146 -28.66 17.39 0.48
N VAL A 147 -27.74 17.61 1.42
CA VAL A 147 -27.71 18.78 2.29
C VAL A 147 -26.59 19.71 1.85
N ASP A 148 -26.91 20.95 1.51
CA ASP A 148 -25.94 22.00 1.23
C ASP A 148 -25.17 22.36 2.50
N PHE A 149 -23.84 22.33 2.43
CA PHE A 149 -22.97 22.64 3.57
C PHE A 149 -23.06 24.12 3.99
N SER A 150 -23.32 25.02 3.04
CA SER A 150 -23.31 26.47 3.29
C SER A 150 -24.56 26.96 4.01
N ASN A 151 -25.73 26.49 3.59
CA ASN A 151 -27.03 27.00 4.05
C ASN A 151 -27.86 25.96 4.79
N ASN A 152 -27.33 24.75 5.00
CA ASN A 152 -28.01 23.61 5.62
C ASN A 152 -29.38 23.28 4.98
N THR A 153 -29.55 23.66 3.71
CA THR A 153 -30.78 23.41 2.96
C THR A 153 -30.69 22.04 2.33
N GLY A 154 -31.72 21.21 2.55
CA GLY A 154 -31.74 19.82 2.11
C GLY A 154 -32.74 19.57 1.00
N ILE A 155 -32.31 18.87 -0.05
CA ILE A 155 -33.19 18.33 -1.09
C ILE A 155 -33.25 16.82 -0.93
N THR A 156 -34.46 16.27 -0.85
CA THR A 156 -34.66 14.82 -0.78
C THR A 156 -34.90 14.25 -2.16
N PHE A 157 -34.16 13.20 -2.49
CA PHE A 157 -34.33 12.36 -3.67
C PHE A 157 -34.82 10.98 -3.24
N TYR A 158 -35.86 10.49 -3.90
CA TYR A 158 -36.40 9.16 -3.71
C TYR A 158 -35.89 8.27 -4.83
N ILE A 159 -35.33 7.11 -4.47
CA ILE A 159 -34.88 6.12 -5.45
C ILE A 159 -36.11 5.33 -5.88
N LYS A 160 -36.44 5.36 -7.17
CA LYS A 160 -37.53 4.56 -7.73
C LYS A 160 -37.00 3.26 -8.29
N ASP A 161 -35.95 3.36 -9.11
CA ASP A 161 -35.25 2.25 -9.75
C ASP A 161 -33.74 2.54 -9.75
N ASP A 162 -32.92 1.55 -10.13
CA ASP A 162 -31.45 1.70 -10.27
C ASP A 162 -31.01 2.84 -11.21
N LYS A 163 -31.90 3.27 -12.10
CA LYS A 163 -31.67 4.32 -13.11
C LYS A 163 -32.66 5.48 -13.02
N THR A 164 -33.55 5.50 -12.04
CA THR A 164 -34.62 6.50 -11.93
C THR A 164 -34.69 7.06 -10.52
N ILE A 165 -34.59 8.37 -10.40
CA ILE A 165 -34.80 9.09 -9.13
C ILE A 165 -35.93 10.09 -9.27
N GLU A 166 -36.57 10.36 -8.15
CA GLU A 166 -37.65 11.34 -8.04
C GLU A 166 -37.26 12.38 -7.00
N THR A 167 -37.56 13.64 -7.26
CA THR A 167 -37.49 14.69 -6.24
C THR A 167 -38.78 15.49 -6.23
N ASN A 168 -39.12 16.02 -5.07
CA ASN A 168 -40.22 16.95 -4.91
C ASN A 168 -39.64 18.28 -4.44
N LEU A 169 -39.58 19.24 -5.37
CA LEU A 169 -39.12 20.59 -5.09
C LEU A 169 -40.34 21.50 -5.11
N LEU A 170 -40.65 22.12 -3.98
CA LEU A 170 -41.73 23.12 -3.86
C LEU A 170 -43.11 22.59 -4.32
N GLY A 171 -43.39 21.31 -4.13
CA GLY A 171 -44.64 20.68 -4.57
C GLY A 171 -44.63 20.19 -6.02
N VAL A 172 -43.56 20.45 -6.77
CA VAL A 172 -43.39 19.96 -8.14
C VAL A 172 -42.55 18.68 -8.12
N LYS A 173 -43.21 17.57 -8.48
CA LYS A 173 -42.57 16.28 -8.67
C LYS A 173 -41.78 16.26 -9.98
N THR A 174 -40.49 15.93 -9.90
CA THR A 174 -39.61 15.78 -11.04
C THR A 174 -38.97 14.40 -11.02
N LEU A 175 -39.03 13.71 -12.16
CA LEU A 175 -38.33 12.46 -12.40
C LEU A 175 -37.03 12.72 -13.17
N TYR A 176 -35.95 12.08 -12.75
CA TYR A 176 -34.68 12.06 -13.46
C TYR A 176 -34.29 10.63 -13.82
N LYS A 177 -33.65 10.50 -14.98
CA LYS A 177 -33.08 9.27 -15.48
C LYS A 177 -31.56 9.36 -15.48
N ARG A 178 -30.88 8.29 -15.07
CA ARG A 178 -29.42 8.21 -15.09
C ARG A 178 -28.91 8.25 -16.52
N VAL A 179 -27.87 9.05 -16.76
CA VAL A 179 -27.17 9.12 -18.04
C VAL A 179 -25.98 8.17 -17.96
N GLU A 180 -26.05 7.08 -18.73
CA GLU A 180 -24.92 6.16 -18.92
C GLU A 180 -23.89 6.83 -19.84
N LYS A 181 -22.61 6.70 -19.49
CA LYS A 181 -21.48 7.15 -20.33
C LYS A 181 -21.12 6.08 -21.34
#